data_AF-A0A2W6EW16-F1
#
_entry.id   AF-A0A2W6EW16-F1
#
_cell.length_a   1.000
_cell.length_b   1.000
_cell.length_c   1.000
_cell.angle_alpha   90.00
_cell.angle_beta   90.00
_cell.angle_gamma   90.00
#
_symmetry.space_group_name_H-M   'P 1'
#
loop_
_entity.id
_entity.type
_entity.pdbx_description
1 polymer ?
#
loop_
_entity_poly.entity_id
_entity_poly.type
_entity_poly.pdbx_seq_one_letter_code
_entity_poly.pdbx_strand_id
1 'polypeptide(L)'
;IIWKHILPQVGPLLIANTVLTIAIAIYLETALAFLGLEDPTVTTWGTILEHAFQRTAISSGAWWAIVPAGFVIAAVIVGCFLFGQAVEDTLNPRLKAGNLSVRRWRLRPLVGRGPDAI
;
A
#
# COMPACT_ATOMS: atom_id res chain seq x y z
N ILE A 1 2.93 5.93 -30.76
CA ILE A 1 2.78 4.55 -30.21
C ILE A 1 2.97 4.55 -28.70
N ILE A 2 4.09 5.08 -28.18
CA ILE A 2 4.37 5.16 -26.73
C ILE A 2 3.25 5.86 -25.93
N TRP A 3 2.92 7.11 -26.26
CA TRP A 3 1.90 7.90 -25.54
C TRP A 3 0.45 7.41 -25.71
N LYS A 4 0.15 6.69 -26.79
CA LYS A 4 -1.23 6.33 -27.18
C LYS A 4 -1.58 4.87 -26.87
N HIS A 5 -0.59 4.01 -26.60
CA HIS A 5 -0.82 2.58 -26.32
C HIS A 5 -0.07 2.12 -25.07
N ILE A 6 1.18 2.54 -24.87
CA ILE A 6 1.96 2.11 -23.70
C ILE A 6 1.54 2.93 -22.47
N LEU A 7 1.50 4.26 -22.58
CA LEU A 7 1.19 5.16 -21.46
C LEU A 7 -0.17 4.88 -20.77
N PRO A 8 -1.31 4.70 -21.47
CA PRO A 8 -2.56 4.35 -20.81
C PRO A 8 -2.56 2.93 -20.20
N GLN A 9 -1.67 2.05 -20.65
CA GLN A 9 -1.57 0.67 -20.15
C GLN A 9 -0.66 0.55 -18.92
N VAL A 10 0.42 1.34 -18.83
CA VAL A 10 1.33 1.38 -17.67
C VAL A 10 1.05 2.53 -16.71
N GLY A 11 0.30 3.55 -17.12
CA GLY A 11 -0.03 4.73 -16.32
C GLY A 11 -0.67 4.41 -14.97
N PRO A 12 -1.68 3.52 -14.89
CA PRO A 12 -2.28 3.15 -13.61
C PRO A 12 -1.30 2.44 -12.68
N LEU A 13 -0.46 1.55 -13.23
CA LEU A 13 0.61 0.87 -12.47
C LEU A 13 1.68 1.85 -12.00
N LEU A 14 2.04 2.83 -12.83
CA LEU A 14 3.01 3.86 -12.49
C LEU A 14 2.49 4.73 -11.34
N ILE A 15 1.22 5.15 -11.39
CA ILE A 15 0.57 5.94 -10.33
C ILE A 15 0.51 5.14 -9.02
N ALA A 16 0.19 3.86 -9.07
CA ALA A 16 0.21 3.01 -7.88
C ALA A 16 1.63 2.94 -7.26
N ASN A 17 2.64 2.68 -8.09
CA ASN A 17 4.02 2.61 -7.63
C ASN A 17 4.54 3.95 -7.08
N THR A 18 4.18 5.08 -7.69
CA THR A 18 4.59 6.38 -7.18
C THR A 18 3.98 6.68 -5.82
N VAL A 19 2.70 6.37 -5.60
CA VAL A 19 2.04 6.54 -4.30
C VAL A 19 2.73 5.67 -3.23
N LEU A 20 3.04 4.41 -3.56
CA LEU A 20 3.77 3.54 -2.65
C LEU A 20 5.18 4.06 -2.35
N THR A 21 5.86 4.61 -3.37
CA THR A 21 7.21 5.19 -3.23
C THR A 21 7.20 6.41 -2.32
N ILE A 22 6.18 7.27 -2.43
CA ILE A 22 5.98 8.43 -1.54
C ILE A 22 5.77 7.97 -0.10
N ALA A 23 4.95 6.92 0.14
CA ALA A 23 4.76 6.38 1.48
C ALA A 23 6.07 5.86 2.10
N ILE A 24 6.90 5.17 1.30
CA ILE A 24 8.21 4.69 1.73
C ILE A 24 9.18 5.86 1.99
N ALA A 25 9.14 6.91 1.18
CA ALA A 25 9.97 8.09 1.38
C ALA A 25 9.67 8.80 2.71
N ILE A 26 8.38 8.99 3.03
CA ILE A 26 7.94 9.58 4.31
C ILE A 26 8.39 8.72 5.50
N TYR A 27 8.31 7.39 5.36
CA TYR A 27 8.79 6.45 6.37
C TYR A 27 10.30 6.63 6.62
N LEU A 28 11.09 6.70 5.54
CA LEU A 28 12.54 6.88 5.63
C LEU A 28 12.93 8.23 6.22
N GLU A 29 12.25 9.31 5.83
CA GLU A 29 12.43 10.66 6.41
C GLU A 29 12.20 10.62 7.93
N THR A 30 11.07 10.04 8.36
CA THR A 30 10.75 9.91 9.78
C THR A 30 11.77 9.05 10.53
N ALA A 31 12.28 7.98 9.91
CA ALA A 31 13.30 7.11 10.49
C ALA A 31 14.67 7.80 10.60
N LEU A 32 15.08 8.58 9.59
CA LEU A 32 16.29 9.40 9.60
C LEU A 32 16.23 10.48 10.68
N ALA A 33 15.09 11.17 10.77
CA ALA A 33 14.82 12.17 11.79
C ALA A 33 14.87 11.57 13.20
N PHE A 34 14.34 10.36 13.39
CA PHE A 34 14.44 9.63 14.65
C PHE A 34 15.88 9.25 15.03
N LEU A 35 16.72 8.92 14.03
CA LEU A 35 18.14 8.65 14.25
C LEU A 35 18.97 9.94 14.49
N GLY A 36 18.35 11.12 14.42
CA GLY A 36 19.03 12.41 14.55
C GLY A 36 19.91 12.76 13.35
N LEU A 37 19.65 12.16 12.19
CA LEU A 37 20.39 12.39 10.94
C LEU A 37 19.74 13.49 10.06
N GLU A 38 18.63 14.07 10.52
CA GLU A 38 17.93 15.18 9.89
C GLU A 38 18.34 16.52 10.53
N ASP A 39 18.04 17.65 9.86
CA ASP A 39 18.33 18.98 10.38
C ASP A 39 17.53 19.24 11.68
N PRO A 40 18.21 19.42 12.84
CA PRO A 40 17.54 19.57 14.14
C PRO A 40 16.81 20.92 14.29
N THR A 41 16.95 21.84 13.33
CA THR A 41 16.21 23.11 13.34
C THR A 41 14.76 22.94 12.88
N VAL A 42 14.43 21.85 12.20
CA VAL A 42 13.09 21.56 11.68
C VAL A 42 12.36 20.62 12.64
N THR A 43 11.22 21.06 13.19
CA THR A 43 10.39 20.20 14.04
C THR A 43 9.55 19.25 13.19
N THR A 44 10.04 18.03 13.00
CA THR A 44 9.29 16.91 12.40
C THR A 44 8.84 15.92 13.47
N TRP A 45 7.88 15.05 13.15
CA TRP A 45 7.43 14.04 14.12
C TRP A 45 8.53 13.06 14.53
N GLY A 46 9.50 12.80 13.65
CA GLY A 46 10.69 12.00 13.98
C GLY A 46 11.59 12.70 15.01
N THR A 47 11.83 14.01 14.86
CA THR A 47 12.60 14.80 15.85
C THR A 47 11.89 14.87 17.21
N ILE A 48 10.55 14.91 17.25
CA ILE A 48 9.80 14.87 18.52
C ILE A 48 10.06 13.55 19.26
N LEU A 49 10.11 12.44 18.52
CA LEU A 49 10.40 11.12 19.09
C LEU A 49 11.86 10.99 19.53
N GLU A 50 12.79 11.53 18.73
CA GLU A 50 14.22 11.60 19.04
C GLU A 50 14.46 12.38 20.34
N HIS A 51 13.86 13.57 20.47
CA HIS A 51 13.96 14.40 21.67
C HIS A 51 13.34 13.72 22.90
N ALA A 52 12.24 12.99 22.72
CA ALA A 52 11.60 12.23 23.79
C ALA A 52 12.49 11.07 24.28
N PHE A 53 13.22 10.43 23.37
CA PHE A 53 14.22 9.40 23.68
C PHE A 53 15.47 9.98 24.35
N GLN A 54 16.06 11.04 23.76
CA GLN A 54 17.30 11.66 24.26
C GLN A 54 17.16 12.25 25.66
N ARG A 55 16.01 12.86 25.97
CA ARG A 55 15.75 13.45 27.30
C ARG A 55 15.54 12.41 28.40
N THR A 56 15.75 11.13 28.10
CA THR A 56 15.59 10.01 29.04
C THR A 56 14.21 10.04 29.71
N ALA A 57 13.14 10.30 28.94
CA ALA A 57 11.77 10.31 29.45
C ALA A 57 11.39 8.99 30.15
N ILE A 58 12.06 7.89 29.80
CA ILE A 58 11.90 6.58 30.44
C ILE A 58 12.46 6.58 31.89
N SER A 59 13.57 7.28 32.17
CA SER A 59 14.12 7.36 33.53
C SER A 59 13.39 8.37 34.42
N SER A 60 12.69 9.34 33.83
CA SER A 60 11.89 10.34 34.56
C SER A 60 10.41 9.97 34.75
N GLY A 61 9.97 8.78 34.28
CA GLY A 61 8.59 8.32 34.40
C GLY A 61 7.63 8.85 33.32
N ALA A 62 8.14 9.54 32.30
CA ALA A 62 7.39 10.11 31.17
C ALA A 62 7.28 9.14 29.98
N TRP A 63 7.01 7.84 30.24
CA TRP A 63 6.72 6.83 29.19
C TRP A 63 5.53 7.24 28.29
N TRP A 64 4.62 8.04 28.85
CA TRP A 64 3.49 8.68 28.16
C TRP A 64 3.88 9.62 27.02
N ALA A 65 5.13 10.08 26.90
CA ALA A 65 5.55 10.91 25.77
C ALA A 65 5.97 10.06 24.56
N ILE A 66 6.48 8.85 24.79
CA ILE A 66 7.07 8.00 23.75
C ILE A 66 6.01 7.09 23.13
N VAL A 67 5.19 6.44 23.95
CA VAL A 67 4.21 5.44 23.48
C VAL A 67 3.17 6.07 22.53
N PRO A 68 2.56 7.23 22.84
CA PRO A 68 1.60 7.86 21.92
C PRO A 68 2.27 8.40 20.66
N ALA A 69 3.47 8.97 20.76
CA ALA A 69 4.20 9.47 19.60
C ALA A 69 4.54 8.34 18.62
N GLY A 70 5.05 7.22 19.12
CA GLY A 70 5.32 6.03 18.32
C GLY A 70 4.05 5.43 17.70
N PHE A 71 2.95 5.39 18.45
CA PHE A 71 1.67 4.88 17.93
C PHE A 71 1.10 5.76 16.82
N VAL A 72 1.15 7.09 16.97
CA VAL A 72 0.69 8.04 15.94
C VAL A 72 1.50 7.87 14.66
N ILE A 73 2.83 7.77 14.76
CA ILE A 73 3.70 7.56 13.60
C ILE A 73 3.37 6.22 12.92
N ALA A 74 3.27 5.13 13.68
CA ALA A 74 2.91 3.82 13.15
C ALA A 74 1.53 3.82 12.47
N ALA A 75 0.53 4.45 13.08
CA ALA A 75 -0.81 4.57 12.52
C ALA A 75 -0.81 5.35 11.20
N VAL A 76 -0.02 6.42 11.10
CA VAL A 76 0.09 7.22 9.87
C VAL A 76 0.80 6.44 8.77
N ILE A 77 1.88 5.72 9.07
CA ILE A 77 2.58 4.88 8.09
C ILE A 77 1.64 3.80 7.55
N VAL A 78 0.94 3.09 8.45
CA VAL A 78 -0.03 2.06 8.07
C VAL A 78 -1.19 2.65 7.27
N GLY A 79 -1.72 3.81 7.69
CA GLY A 79 -2.78 4.50 6.95
C GLY A 79 -2.35 4.92 5.55
N CYS A 80 -1.15 5.46 5.40
CA CYS A 80 -0.60 5.87 4.10
C CYS A 80 -0.32 4.65 3.20
N PHE A 81 0.19 3.56 3.77
CA PHE A 81 0.40 2.29 3.08
C PHE A 81 -0.90 1.68 2.57
N LEU A 82 -1.93 1.61 3.43
CA LEU A 82 -3.26 1.11 3.06
C LEU A 82 -3.95 2.01 2.03
N PHE A 83 -3.78 3.33 2.14
CA PHE A 83 -4.27 4.27 1.13
C PHE A 83 -3.59 4.04 -0.23
N GLY A 84 -2.27 3.83 -0.25
CA GLY A 84 -1.54 3.47 -1.47
C GLY A 84 -2.06 2.18 -2.11
N GLN A 85 -2.32 1.15 -1.30
CA GLN A 85 -2.92 -0.10 -1.78
C GLN A 85 -4.35 0.10 -2.30
N ALA A 86 -5.19 0.90 -1.62
CA ALA A 86 -6.54 1.19 -2.08
C ALA A 86 -6.56 1.95 -3.41
N VAL A 87 -5.61 2.87 -3.60
CA VAL A 87 -5.40 3.57 -4.88
C VAL A 87 -4.94 2.60 -5.96
N GLU A 88 -4.03 1.68 -5.65
CA GLU A 88 -3.61 0.62 -6.56
C GLU A 88 -4.78 -0.27 -6.99
N ASP A 89 -5.58 -0.76 -6.04
CA ASP A 89 -6.73 -1.62 -6.31
C ASP A 89 -7.78 -0.92 -7.18
N THR A 90 -8.02 0.38 -6.94
CA THR A 90 -8.98 1.16 -7.73
C THR A 90 -8.48 1.43 -9.15
N LEU A 91 -7.17 1.66 -9.29
CA LEU A 91 -6.54 1.96 -10.57
C LEU A 91 -6.16 0.71 -11.37
N ASN A 92 -6.22 -0.48 -10.79
CA ASN A 92 -5.90 -1.73 -11.47
C ASN A 92 -7.18 -2.48 -11.92
N PRO A 93 -7.84 -2.08 -13.04
CA PRO A 93 -9.05 -2.75 -13.54
C PRO A 93 -8.80 -4.19 -13.99
N ARG A 94 -7.54 -4.63 -14.09
CA ARG A 94 -7.17 -5.98 -14.54
C ARG A 94 -7.46 -7.06 -13.50
N LEU A 95 -7.53 -6.72 -12.21
CA LEU A 95 -7.94 -7.67 -11.16
C LEU A 95 -9.45 -7.96 -11.22
N LYS A 96 -10.26 -7.01 -11.69
CA LYS A 96 -11.72 -7.17 -11.81
C LYS A 96 -12.16 -8.00 -13.02
N ALA A 97 -11.32 -8.11 -14.04
CA ALA A 97 -11.62 -8.84 -15.28
C ALA A 97 -11.11 -10.30 -15.30
N GLY A 98 -10.33 -10.72 -14.29
CA GLY A 98 -9.51 -11.92 -14.38
C GLY A 98 -10.19 -13.28 -14.13
N ASN A 99 -11.27 -13.37 -13.35
CA ASN A 99 -11.66 -14.70 -12.81
C ASN A 99 -13.16 -15.04 -12.72
N LEU A 100 -14.05 -14.28 -13.35
CA LEU A 100 -15.48 -14.67 -13.45
C LEU A 100 -15.96 -14.83 -14.90
N SER A 101 -15.08 -15.34 -15.77
CA SER A 101 -15.60 -16.17 -16.86
C SER A 101 -16.09 -17.46 -16.20
N VAL A 102 -17.33 -17.45 -15.71
CA VAL A 102 -18.10 -18.67 -15.52
C VAL A 102 -18.27 -19.23 -16.92
N ARG A 103 -17.23 -19.96 -17.37
CA ARG A 103 -17.23 -20.70 -18.62
C ARG A 103 -18.25 -21.80 -18.37
N ARG A 104 -19.53 -21.47 -18.60
CA ARG A 104 -20.67 -22.35 -18.46
C ARG A 104 -20.39 -23.51 -19.39
N TRP A 105 -19.86 -24.58 -18.83
CA TRP A 105 -19.70 -25.85 -19.51
C TRP A 105 -21.09 -26.32 -19.88
N ARG A 106 -21.56 -25.93 -21.07
CA ARG A 106 -22.71 -26.54 -21.71
C ARG A 106 -22.29 -27.94 -22.09
N LEU A 107 -22.63 -28.90 -21.24
CA LEU A 107 -22.60 -30.31 -21.59
C LEU A 107 -23.47 -30.47 -22.83
N ARG A 108 -22.84 -30.84 -23.95
CA ARG A 108 -23.56 -31.27 -25.14
C ARG A 108 -24.31 -32.55 -24.76
N PRO A 109 -25.64 -32.64 -24.93
CA PRO A 109 -26.32 -33.90 -24.75
C PRO A 109 -25.72 -34.89 -25.76
N LEU A 110 -25.27 -36.03 -25.25
CA LEU A 110 -24.78 -37.12 -26.06
C LEU A 110 -25.95 -37.62 -26.92
N VAL A 111 -25.93 -37.25 -28.19
CA VAL A 111 -26.74 -37.85 -29.24
C VAL A 111 -26.31 -39.30 -29.36
N GLY A 112 -27.28 -40.22 -29.33
CA GLY A 112 -27.10 -41.60 -29.79
C GLY A 112 -27.33 -42.67 -28.72
N ARG A 113 -28.59 -42.83 -28.30
CA ARG A 113 -29.13 -44.17 -27.99
C ARG A 113 -30.65 -44.13 -27.96
N GLY A 114 -31.25 -44.25 -29.14
CA GLY A 114 -32.66 -44.57 -29.33
C GLY A 114 -32.77 -45.84 -30.19
N PRO A 115 -33.87 -46.61 -30.09
CA PRO A 115 -33.99 -47.98 -30.61
C PRO A 115 -33.96 -48.16 -32.14
N ASP A 116 -33.72 -47.09 -32.91
CA ASP A 116 -33.76 -47.09 -34.37
C ASP A 116 -32.39 -47.46 -34.98
N ALA A 117 -31.56 -48.17 -34.22
CA ALA A 117 -30.36 -48.83 -34.74
C ALA A 117 -30.74 -50.20 -35.34
N ILE A 118 -31.74 -50.17 -36.23
CA ILE A 118 -32.04 -51.04 -37.37
C ILE A 118 -32.88 -50.23 -38.37
#